data_AF-A0A3A0CUI3-F1
#
_entry.id   AF-A0A3A0CUI3-F1
#
_cell.length_a   1.000
_cell.length_b   1.000
_cell.length_c   1.000
_cell.angle_alpha   90.00
_cell.angle_beta   90.00
_cell.angle_gamma   90.00
#
_symmetry.space_group_name_H-M   'P 1'
#
loop_
_entity.id
_entity.type
_entity.pdbx_description
1 polymer ?
#
loop_
_entity_poly.entity_id
_entity_poly.type
_entity_poly.pdbx_seq_one_letter_code
_entity_poly.pdbx_strand_id
1 'polypeptide(L)'
;MSPFAFHAARPLGHGPVVWTGTSTVGAKRSGPRVIAGIRRRWIRNGMWKPPTAAGICLQSGGRLRQNPYRCLEEIAMPPTQAHGAFPGQGMRRSYWHAVGLVAVAAMTGAMRSNEKDKPVLCEAVFSPGGGCESRIVAALAEANKTIRIQMYIFTSKRIGEAVAQAAKRGVAVELILDKSQEKMTYGPWRRLRRDGVKVYFDADHDTANNKVVIIDQHTVITGSYNFTKAAEEKNAENIVIIRNDTDLVNAYLDNFKAHLQHARRAS
;
A
#
# COMPACT_ATOMS: atom_id res chain seq x y z
N MET A 1 16.64 37.70 46.12
CA MET A 1 17.71 36.80 46.61
C MET A 1 17.48 35.43 45.99
N SER A 2 18.52 34.89 45.37
CA SER A 2 18.57 33.61 44.66
C SER A 2 18.77 32.44 45.68
N PRO A 3 19.05 31.20 45.28
CA PRO A 3 18.08 30.11 45.13
C PRO A 3 18.44 28.90 46.01
N PHE A 4 17.63 27.83 46.00
CA PHE A 4 18.11 26.50 46.40
C PHE A 4 18.06 25.54 45.22
N ALA A 5 19.23 25.07 44.85
CA ALA A 5 19.49 23.95 43.95
C ALA A 5 20.03 22.78 44.79
N PHE A 6 19.60 21.55 44.50
CA PHE A 6 20.38 20.31 44.68
C PHE A 6 19.86 19.32 43.62
N HIS A 7 20.63 19.11 42.55
CA HIS A 7 21.56 18.00 42.31
C HIS A 7 20.93 16.63 42.09
N ALA A 8 21.27 16.08 40.93
CA ALA A 8 20.83 14.80 40.39
C ALA A 8 21.53 13.62 41.08
N ALA A 9 20.80 12.52 41.25
CA ALA A 9 21.35 11.19 41.41
C ALA A 9 20.81 10.30 40.27
N ARG A 10 21.72 9.79 39.43
CA ARG A 10 21.44 8.69 38.50
C ARG A 10 21.34 7.37 39.27
N PRO A 11 20.46 6.45 38.86
CA PRO A 11 20.73 5.03 39.04
C PRO A 11 21.10 4.38 37.70
N LEU A 12 22.23 3.68 37.72
CA LEU A 12 22.56 2.58 36.83
C LEU A 12 21.72 1.36 37.25
N GLY A 13 21.13 0.63 36.32
CA GLY A 13 20.51 -0.67 36.64
C GLY A 13 19.50 -1.14 35.60
N HIS A 14 19.94 -2.08 34.77
CA HIS A 14 19.08 -2.88 33.89
C HIS A 14 18.26 -3.89 34.70
N GLY A 15 16.94 -3.89 34.51
CA GLY A 15 16.02 -4.91 35.02
C GLY A 15 14.60 -4.67 34.48
N PRO A 16 13.82 -5.72 34.18
CA PRO A 16 12.49 -5.56 33.60
C PRO A 16 11.50 -4.98 34.63
N VAL A 17 10.82 -3.89 34.24
CA VAL A 17 9.73 -3.29 35.01
C VAL A 17 8.46 -4.13 34.80
N VAL A 18 8.07 -4.88 35.83
CA VAL A 18 6.79 -5.58 35.89
C VAL A 18 5.73 -4.61 36.44
N TRP A 19 4.70 -4.32 35.65
CA TRP A 19 3.54 -3.56 36.10
C TRP A 19 2.50 -4.50 36.73
N THR A 20 2.25 -4.35 38.03
CA THR A 20 1.07 -4.92 38.70
C THR A 20 0.19 -3.77 39.21
N GLY A 21 -0.79 -3.38 38.40
CA GLY A 21 -1.82 -2.41 38.79
C GLY A 21 -3.13 -3.12 39.07
N THR A 22 -3.54 -3.18 40.33
CA THR A 22 -4.89 -3.55 40.77
C THR A 22 -5.82 -2.35 40.61
N SER A 23 -6.88 -2.49 39.82
CA SER A 23 -7.90 -1.46 39.66
C SER A 23 -8.93 -1.56 40.78
N THR A 24 -9.02 -0.54 41.63
CA THR A 24 -10.12 -0.35 42.57
C THR A 24 -11.26 0.42 41.91
N VAL A 25 -12.45 -0.16 41.98
CA VAL A 25 -13.71 0.37 41.46
C VAL A 25 -14.21 1.49 42.36
N GLY A 26 -14.40 2.69 41.81
CA GLY A 26 -15.10 3.81 42.45
C GLY A 26 -16.42 4.08 41.75
N ALA A 27 -17.52 3.53 42.27
CA ALA A 27 -18.87 3.79 41.80
C ALA A 27 -19.42 5.12 42.34
N LYS A 28 -19.96 5.98 41.47
CA LYS A 28 -20.98 6.97 41.85
C LYS A 28 -22.11 6.97 40.83
N ARG A 29 -23.31 6.62 41.32
CA ARG A 29 -24.60 6.70 40.62
C ARG A 29 -25.24 8.06 40.87
N SER A 30 -25.80 8.66 39.83
CA SER A 30 -27.07 9.41 39.88
C SER A 30 -27.69 9.43 38.48
N GLY A 31 -28.91 8.91 38.34
CA GLY A 31 -29.76 9.08 37.14
C GLY A 31 -30.90 10.06 37.42
N PRO A 32 -32.01 10.07 36.66
CA PRO A 32 -32.16 9.79 35.23
C PRO A 32 -32.97 10.91 34.50
N ARG A 33 -32.93 10.96 33.16
CA ARG A 33 -34.10 11.38 32.35
C ARG A 33 -34.29 10.40 31.21
N VAL A 34 -35.43 9.72 31.26
CA VAL A 34 -35.96 8.81 30.25
C VAL A 34 -36.93 9.61 29.39
N ILE A 35 -36.78 9.56 28.06
CA ILE A 35 -37.92 9.54 27.13
C ILE A 35 -37.70 8.34 26.20
N ALA A 36 -38.64 7.39 26.28
CA ALA A 36 -38.86 6.25 25.40
C ALA A 36 -39.54 6.71 24.09
N GLY A 37 -39.63 5.97 22.98
CA GLY A 37 -39.37 4.57 22.63
C GLY A 37 -38.96 4.49 21.14
N ILE A 38 -38.73 3.33 20.52
CA ILE A 38 -39.59 2.15 20.43
C ILE A 38 -38.69 0.90 20.26
N ARG A 39 -39.07 -0.18 20.94
CA ARG A 39 -38.46 -1.52 20.88
C ARG A 39 -38.97 -2.33 19.69
N ARG A 40 -38.14 -3.27 19.20
CA ARG A 40 -38.33 -4.75 19.25
C ARG A 40 -37.00 -5.43 18.84
N ARG A 41 -36.33 -6.18 19.72
CA ARG A 41 -36.47 -7.64 20.03
C ARG A 41 -35.96 -8.47 18.83
N TRP A 42 -34.83 -9.19 18.84
CA TRP A 42 -34.36 -10.32 19.68
C TRP A 42 -32.84 -10.47 19.42
N ILE A 43 -31.95 -10.89 20.34
CA ILE A 43 -31.79 -12.25 20.88
C ILE A 43 -31.29 -12.17 22.33
N ARG A 44 -31.99 -12.92 23.20
CA ARG A 44 -31.61 -13.27 24.57
C ARG A 44 -30.79 -14.56 24.52
N ASN A 45 -29.57 -14.51 25.05
CA ASN A 45 -28.99 -15.45 26.02
C ASN A 45 -27.47 -15.32 25.92
N GLY A 46 -26.92 -14.56 26.86
CA GLY A 46 -25.49 -14.35 26.96
C GLY A 46 -24.74 -15.65 27.23
N MET A 47 -23.65 -15.82 26.50
CA MET A 47 -22.39 -16.43 26.94
C MET A 47 -21.43 -16.34 25.76
N TRP A 48 -20.61 -15.30 25.75
CA TRP A 48 -19.45 -15.24 24.87
C TRP A 48 -18.37 -16.11 25.51
N LYS A 49 -18.18 -17.34 25.01
CA LYS A 49 -17.03 -18.17 25.33
C LYS A 49 -15.99 -18.01 24.22
N PRO A 50 -14.74 -17.61 24.52
CA PRO A 50 -13.66 -17.69 23.54
C PRO A 50 -13.34 -19.17 23.27
N PRO A 51 -12.99 -19.56 22.03
CA PRO A 51 -12.60 -20.93 21.76
C PRO A 51 -11.24 -21.22 22.42
N THR A 52 -11.26 -22.00 23.49
CA THR A 52 -10.11 -22.76 23.99
C THR A 52 -9.82 -23.92 23.03
N ALA A 53 -8.56 -24.02 22.61
CA ALA A 53 -8.02 -25.17 21.90
C ALA A 53 -8.14 -26.46 22.74
N ALA A 54 -8.66 -27.54 22.13
CA ALA A 54 -8.11 -28.90 22.21
C ALA A 54 -9.06 -29.95 21.59
N GLY A 55 -8.49 -30.78 20.70
CA GLY A 55 -8.98 -32.11 20.31
C GLY A 55 -9.90 -32.12 19.08
N ILE A 56 -9.73 -32.97 18.05
CA ILE A 56 -8.92 -34.17 17.84
C ILE A 56 -8.71 -34.25 16.31
N CYS A 57 -7.46 -34.33 15.85
CA CYS A 57 -7.16 -34.81 14.50
C CYS A 57 -6.11 -35.92 14.63
N LEU A 58 -6.56 -37.16 14.51
CA LEU A 58 -5.75 -38.36 14.50
C LEU A 58 -5.33 -38.65 13.05
N GLN A 59 -4.02 -38.83 12.88
CA GLN A 59 -3.31 -39.49 11.75
C GLN A 59 -3.40 -38.76 10.40
N SER A 60 -2.30 -38.41 9.72
CA SER A 60 -1.09 -39.19 9.45
C SER A 60 0.14 -38.28 9.31
N GLY A 61 1.31 -38.82 9.70
CA GLY A 61 2.54 -38.06 9.97
C GLY A 61 3.23 -37.40 8.79
N GLY A 62 4.01 -36.36 9.12
CA GLY A 62 4.87 -35.66 8.18
C GLY A 62 5.43 -34.34 8.72
N ARG A 63 6.49 -34.43 9.54
CA ARG A 63 7.57 -33.47 9.77
C ARG A 63 7.24 -31.96 9.70
N LEU A 64 7.24 -31.30 10.86
CA LEU A 64 7.31 -29.84 11.02
C LEU A 64 8.52 -29.28 10.26
N ARG A 65 8.31 -28.30 9.37
CA ARG A 65 9.37 -27.39 8.90
C ARG A 65 8.96 -25.94 9.13
N GLN A 66 9.93 -25.23 9.64
CA GLN A 66 9.94 -23.82 10.00
C GLN A 66 10.02 -22.92 8.77
N ASN A 67 9.50 -21.69 8.94
CA ASN A 67 9.96 -20.44 8.33
C ASN A 67 9.88 -20.29 6.78
N PRO A 68 9.02 -19.38 6.25
CA PRO A 68 8.80 -19.21 4.81
C PRO A 68 9.84 -18.35 4.05
N TYR A 69 10.99 -18.00 4.64
CA TYR A 69 12.00 -17.16 3.98
C TYR A 69 13.29 -17.91 3.66
N ARG A 70 13.28 -18.78 2.65
CA ARG A 70 14.43 -19.13 1.78
C ARG A 70 14.06 -20.31 0.89
N CYS A 71 14.25 -20.15 -0.43
CA CYS A 71 14.89 -21.12 -1.34
C CYS A 71 14.70 -20.62 -2.77
N LEU A 72 15.71 -19.92 -3.30
CA LEU A 72 16.01 -19.93 -4.72
C LEU A 72 17.17 -20.92 -4.86
N GLU A 73 16.89 -22.10 -5.40
CA GLU A 73 17.92 -23.02 -5.89
C GLU A 73 17.64 -23.36 -7.35
N GLU A 74 18.68 -23.11 -8.15
CA GLU A 74 19.11 -23.73 -9.40
C GLU A 74 18.08 -24.48 -10.26
N ILE A 75 17.76 -23.87 -11.41
CA ILE A 75 17.28 -24.62 -12.57
C ILE A 75 18.52 -25.16 -13.30
N ALA A 76 18.82 -26.44 -13.08
CA ALA A 76 19.78 -27.18 -13.88
C ALA A 76 19.18 -27.46 -15.28
N MET A 77 19.90 -27.06 -16.33
CA MET A 77 19.57 -27.40 -17.71
C MET A 77 19.87 -28.89 -18.00
N PRO A 78 19.07 -29.60 -18.80
CA PRO A 78 19.40 -30.94 -19.24
C PRO A 78 20.55 -30.93 -20.26
N PRO A 79 21.40 -31.96 -20.30
CA PRO A 79 22.52 -32.03 -21.23
C PRO A 79 22.04 -32.21 -22.68
N THR A 80 22.55 -31.33 -23.56
CA THR A 80 22.52 -31.47 -25.01
C THR A 80 23.31 -32.72 -25.44
N GLN A 81 22.64 -33.69 -26.06
CA GLN A 81 23.32 -34.74 -26.81
C GLN A 81 23.79 -34.18 -28.16
N ALA A 82 25.10 -34.19 -28.38
CA ALA A 82 25.72 -33.81 -29.63
C ALA A 82 25.85 -35.02 -30.57
N HIS A 83 25.61 -34.72 -31.84
CA HIS A 83 25.44 -35.55 -33.02
C HIS A 83 26.54 -36.57 -33.34
N GLY A 84 26.11 -37.75 -33.79
CA GLY A 84 26.88 -38.61 -34.68
C GLY A 84 26.89 -38.08 -36.12
N ALA A 85 28.05 -38.17 -36.75
CA ALA A 85 28.28 -37.89 -38.17
C ALA A 85 28.05 -39.16 -39.01
N PHE A 86 27.58 -39.00 -40.26
CA PHE A 86 28.04 -39.71 -41.47
C PHE A 86 27.25 -39.22 -42.72
N PRO A 87 27.75 -39.45 -43.96
CA PRO A 87 27.68 -38.47 -45.05
C PRO A 87 26.79 -38.95 -46.21
N GLY A 88 26.48 -38.05 -47.15
CA GLY A 88 25.86 -38.45 -48.41
C GLY A 88 25.43 -37.26 -49.25
N GLN A 89 26.21 -36.97 -50.29
CA GLN A 89 25.82 -36.07 -51.38
C GLN A 89 24.65 -36.66 -52.17
N GLY A 90 23.76 -35.82 -52.70
CA GLY A 90 22.87 -36.23 -53.79
C GLY A 90 21.59 -35.43 -53.96
N MET A 91 21.67 -34.39 -54.81
CA MET A 91 20.64 -33.97 -55.78
C MET A 91 19.19 -33.60 -55.34
N ARG A 92 18.84 -32.40 -55.82
CA ARG A 92 17.59 -31.99 -56.53
C ARG A 92 16.42 -31.40 -55.73
N ARG A 93 16.31 -30.08 -55.91
CA ARG A 93 15.15 -29.31 -56.41
C ARG A 93 13.79 -29.50 -55.71
N SER A 94 13.37 -28.39 -55.10
CA SER A 94 12.01 -27.83 -55.16
C SER A 94 10.94 -28.55 -54.35
N TYR A 95 10.65 -28.08 -53.13
CA TYR A 95 9.31 -28.05 -52.49
C TYR A 95 9.44 -27.44 -51.07
N TRP A 96 9.37 -26.11 -50.92
CA TRP A 96 9.43 -25.43 -49.60
C TRP A 96 8.42 -24.29 -49.43
N HIS A 97 7.27 -24.35 -50.10
CA HIS A 97 6.20 -23.36 -49.92
C HIS A 97 4.87 -24.03 -49.56
N ALA A 98 4.78 -24.71 -48.42
CA ALA A 98 3.46 -25.12 -47.89
C ALA A 98 3.38 -25.51 -46.40
N VAL A 99 4.48 -25.66 -45.65
CA VAL A 99 4.40 -26.16 -44.24
C VAL A 99 4.80 -25.12 -43.19
N GLY A 100 5.33 -23.95 -43.58
CA GLY A 100 5.81 -22.93 -42.65
C GLY A 100 4.74 -22.03 -42.00
N LEU A 101 3.50 -22.03 -42.50
CA LEU A 101 2.48 -21.04 -42.07
C LEU A 101 1.57 -21.50 -40.92
N VAL A 102 1.50 -22.80 -40.62
CA VAL A 102 0.65 -23.31 -39.52
C VAL A 102 1.39 -23.33 -38.18
N ALA A 103 2.73 -23.47 -38.18
CA ALA A 103 3.52 -23.53 -36.95
C ALA A 103 3.78 -22.15 -36.30
N VAL A 104 3.73 -21.06 -37.07
CA VAL A 104 3.98 -19.70 -36.53
C VAL A 104 2.76 -19.13 -35.81
N ALA A 105 1.55 -19.54 -36.17
CA ALA A 105 0.31 -19.09 -35.50
C ALA A 105 0.07 -19.79 -34.14
N ALA A 106 0.67 -20.95 -33.90
CA ALA A 106 0.45 -21.75 -32.68
C ALA A 106 1.37 -21.36 -31.50
N MET A 107 2.43 -20.56 -31.73
CA MET A 107 3.38 -20.16 -30.67
C MET A 107 3.16 -18.74 -30.12
N THR A 108 2.28 -17.93 -30.71
CA THR A 108 1.94 -16.59 -30.18
C THR A 108 0.79 -16.61 -29.17
N GLY A 109 0.13 -17.76 -28.98
CA GLY A 109 -0.97 -17.92 -28.02
C GLY A 109 -0.55 -18.26 -26.59
N ALA A 110 0.74 -18.54 -26.34
CA ALA A 110 1.23 -18.88 -25.02
C ALA A 110 1.68 -17.62 -24.25
N MET A 111 1.00 -17.35 -23.14
CA MET A 111 1.38 -16.44 -22.05
C MET A 111 1.05 -14.95 -22.20
N ARG A 112 -0.23 -14.62 -22.41
CA ARG A 112 -0.81 -13.53 -21.60
C ARG A 112 -1.29 -14.17 -20.29
N SER A 113 -0.43 -14.18 -19.27
CA SER A 113 -0.91 -14.43 -17.91
C SER A 113 -2.00 -13.41 -17.63
N ASN A 114 -3.17 -13.89 -17.20
CA ASN A 114 -4.27 -13.00 -16.87
C ASN A 114 -3.79 -12.11 -15.71
N GLU A 115 -3.92 -10.79 -15.85
CA GLU A 115 -3.43 -9.86 -14.82
C GLU A 115 -4.13 -10.10 -13.46
N LYS A 116 -5.32 -10.72 -13.51
CA LYS A 116 -6.10 -11.19 -12.36
C LYS A 116 -5.51 -12.39 -11.62
N ASP A 117 -4.58 -13.14 -12.22
CA ASP A 117 -4.02 -14.37 -11.61
C ASP A 117 -2.76 -14.08 -10.78
N LYS A 118 -2.27 -12.83 -10.77
CA LYS A 118 -1.14 -12.45 -9.91
C LYS A 118 -1.61 -12.39 -8.44
N PRO A 119 -0.81 -12.91 -7.49
CA PRO A 119 -1.17 -12.81 -6.09
C PRO A 119 -1.22 -11.34 -5.65
N VAL A 120 -2.23 -10.99 -4.86
CA VAL A 120 -2.30 -9.69 -4.20
C VAL A 120 -1.09 -9.55 -3.27
N LEU A 121 -0.35 -8.46 -3.41
CA LEU A 121 0.79 -8.16 -2.55
C LEU A 121 0.41 -7.00 -1.63
N CYS A 122 0.64 -7.17 -0.33
CA CYS A 122 0.30 -6.19 0.69
C CYS A 122 1.49 -5.99 1.63
N GLU A 123 1.92 -4.75 1.81
CA GLU A 123 2.98 -4.36 2.76
C GLU A 123 2.45 -3.24 3.65
N ALA A 124 2.62 -3.37 4.96
CA ALA A 124 2.37 -2.29 5.92
C ALA A 124 3.69 -1.70 6.41
N VAL A 125 3.77 -0.38 6.46
CA VAL A 125 4.94 0.39 6.90
C VAL A 125 4.48 1.43 7.89
N PHE A 126 5.29 1.67 8.92
CA PHE A 126 4.93 2.53 10.04
C PHE A 126 5.93 3.67 10.21
N SER A 127 5.47 4.78 10.76
CA SER A 127 6.33 5.88 11.22
C SER A 127 6.00 6.21 12.68
N PRO A 128 6.98 6.77 13.43
CA PRO A 128 8.33 7.11 13.00
C PRO A 128 9.27 5.89 12.86
N GLY A 129 10.36 6.06 12.10
CA GLY A 129 11.47 5.10 12.04
C GLY A 129 11.33 3.93 11.07
N GLY A 130 10.16 3.66 10.50
CA GLY A 130 9.96 2.58 9.52
C GLY A 130 10.10 2.98 8.05
N GLY A 131 10.28 4.28 7.73
CA GLY A 131 10.62 4.72 6.38
C GLY A 131 9.43 4.83 5.42
N CYS A 132 8.27 5.30 5.91
CA CYS A 132 7.06 5.48 5.10
C CYS A 132 7.32 6.40 3.89
N GLU A 133 7.98 7.54 4.10
CA GLU A 133 8.33 8.47 3.02
C GLU A 133 9.19 7.79 1.95
N SER A 134 10.18 7.00 2.36
CA SER A 134 11.07 6.28 1.44
C SER A 134 10.31 5.26 0.60
N ARG A 135 9.35 4.55 1.20
CA ARG A 135 8.50 3.57 0.50
C ARG A 135 7.54 4.24 -0.48
N ILE A 136 6.95 5.38 -0.13
CA ILE A 136 6.13 6.19 -1.04
C ILE A 136 6.98 6.67 -2.23
N VAL A 137 8.17 7.22 -1.97
CA VAL A 137 9.08 7.71 -3.02
C VAL A 137 9.51 6.60 -3.97
N ALA A 138 9.82 5.41 -3.45
CA ALA A 138 10.16 4.25 -4.27
C ALA A 138 8.99 3.85 -5.19
N ALA A 139 7.77 3.77 -4.65
CA ALA A 139 6.60 3.44 -5.45
C ALA A 139 6.30 4.49 -6.54
N LEU A 140 6.47 5.79 -6.24
CA LEU A 140 6.33 6.86 -7.24
C LEU A 140 7.42 6.80 -8.33
N ALA A 141 8.61 6.29 -8.01
CA ALA A 141 9.68 6.10 -8.98
C ALA A 141 9.37 4.96 -9.97
N GLU A 142 8.63 3.93 -9.54
CA GLU A 142 8.19 2.80 -10.38
C GLU A 142 7.07 3.15 -11.36
N ALA A 143 6.38 4.28 -11.17
CA ALA A 143 5.25 4.68 -11.99
C ALA A 143 5.63 4.97 -13.45
N ASN A 144 4.82 4.45 -14.39
CA ASN A 144 5.07 4.52 -15.84
C ASN A 144 3.99 5.27 -16.62
N LYS A 145 2.72 5.23 -16.20
CA LYS A 145 1.59 5.77 -16.98
C LYS A 145 0.82 6.84 -16.23
N THR A 146 0.36 6.55 -15.02
CA THR A 146 -0.53 7.45 -14.27
C THR A 146 -0.24 7.44 -12.78
N ILE A 147 -0.28 8.61 -12.16
CA ILE A 147 -0.32 8.77 -10.71
C ILE A 147 -1.54 9.63 -10.36
N ARG A 148 -2.38 9.15 -9.44
CA ARG A 148 -3.51 9.89 -8.89
C ARG A 148 -3.37 10.00 -7.39
N ILE A 149 -3.37 11.21 -6.86
CA ILE A 149 -3.14 11.46 -5.44
C ILE A 149 -4.33 12.23 -4.87
N GLN A 150 -4.89 11.74 -3.77
CA GLN A 150 -5.74 12.52 -2.86
C GLN A 150 -4.97 12.73 -1.57
N MET A 151 -4.79 13.99 -1.16
CA MET A 151 -3.99 14.28 0.02
C MET A 151 -4.55 15.44 0.83
N TYR A 152 -4.81 15.17 2.11
CA TYR A 152 -5.24 16.19 3.07
C TYR A 152 -4.18 17.27 3.28
N ILE A 153 -2.96 16.88 3.68
CA ILE A 153 -1.83 17.80 3.86
C ILE A 153 -0.63 17.34 3.05
N PHE A 154 -0.16 18.21 2.15
CA PHE A 154 1.02 17.96 1.32
C PHE A 154 2.05 19.08 1.45
N THR A 155 3.12 18.80 2.20
CA THR A 155 4.22 19.73 2.48
C THR A 155 5.62 19.11 2.39
N SER A 156 5.73 17.77 2.24
CA SER A 156 7.00 17.08 2.04
C SER A 156 7.65 17.51 0.71
N LYS A 157 8.87 18.04 0.81
CA LYS A 157 9.69 18.39 -0.36
C LYS A 157 10.13 17.14 -1.12
N ARG A 158 10.52 16.09 -0.41
CA ARG A 158 11.05 14.85 -1.00
C ARG A 158 9.97 14.10 -1.79
N ILE A 159 8.76 14.00 -1.25
CA ILE A 159 7.62 13.43 -2.00
C ILE A 159 7.24 14.36 -3.16
N GLY A 160 7.22 15.69 -2.96
CA GLY A 160 6.98 16.65 -4.02
C GLY A 160 7.97 16.53 -5.19
N GLU A 161 9.26 16.33 -4.89
CA GLU A 161 10.29 16.07 -5.90
C GLU A 161 10.06 14.76 -6.64
N ALA A 162 9.70 13.68 -5.94
CA ALA A 162 9.38 12.41 -6.58
C ALA A 162 8.20 12.52 -7.56
N VAL A 163 7.15 13.26 -7.18
CA VAL A 163 5.99 13.55 -8.05
C VAL A 163 6.42 14.38 -9.27
N ALA A 164 7.22 15.42 -9.07
CA ALA A 164 7.74 16.24 -10.17
C ALA A 164 8.60 15.42 -11.15
N GLN A 165 9.44 14.52 -10.63
CA GLN A 165 10.24 13.64 -11.48
C GLN A 165 9.37 12.66 -12.26
N ALA A 166 8.30 12.12 -11.67
CA ALA A 166 7.36 11.28 -12.40
C ALA A 166 6.67 12.04 -13.55
N ALA A 167 6.20 13.26 -13.30
CA ALA A 167 5.64 14.11 -14.36
C ALA A 167 6.68 14.39 -15.47
N LYS A 168 7.94 14.66 -15.10
CA LYS A 168 9.04 14.85 -16.06
C LYS A 168 9.33 13.61 -16.91
N ARG A 169 9.11 12.39 -16.37
CA ARG A 169 9.19 11.13 -17.14
C ARG A 169 8.03 10.94 -18.12
N GLY A 170 7.02 11.82 -18.12
CA GLY A 170 5.83 11.71 -18.95
C GLY A 170 4.66 10.97 -18.28
N VAL A 171 4.76 10.64 -16.99
CA VAL A 171 3.66 10.05 -16.22
C VAL A 171 2.56 11.09 -16.05
N ALA A 172 1.31 10.74 -16.36
CA ALA A 172 0.17 11.62 -16.15
C ALA A 172 -0.16 11.71 -14.65
N VAL A 173 0.09 12.87 -14.04
CA VAL A 173 -0.15 13.09 -12.60
C VAL A 173 -1.37 13.98 -12.38
N GLU A 174 -2.29 13.51 -11.55
CA GLU A 174 -3.47 14.24 -11.07
C GLU A 174 -3.47 14.27 -9.53
N LEU A 175 -3.60 15.47 -8.96
CA LEU A 175 -3.50 15.71 -7.53
C LEU A 175 -4.76 16.45 -7.05
N ILE A 176 -5.53 15.85 -6.14
CA ILE A 176 -6.64 16.48 -5.42
C ILE A 176 -6.16 16.76 -3.99
N LEU A 177 -6.25 18.01 -3.58
CA LEU A 177 -5.90 18.48 -2.26
C LEU A 177 -7.12 18.99 -1.51
N ASP A 178 -7.05 19.01 -0.18
CA ASP A 178 -8.00 19.76 0.62
C ASP A 178 -7.94 21.27 0.30
N LYS A 179 -9.09 21.93 0.28
CA LYS A 179 -9.20 23.38 -0.02
C LYS A 179 -8.36 24.27 0.87
N SER A 180 -8.07 23.87 2.11
CA SER A 180 -7.18 24.62 3.00
C SER A 180 -5.74 24.71 2.46
N GLN A 181 -5.30 23.74 1.64
CA GLN A 181 -3.95 23.71 1.07
C GLN A 181 -3.69 24.85 0.08
N GLU A 182 -4.75 25.39 -0.55
CA GLU A 182 -4.61 26.50 -1.50
C GLU A 182 -4.02 27.75 -0.82
N LYS A 183 -4.46 28.01 0.41
CA LYS A 183 -3.99 29.15 1.22
C LYS A 183 -2.59 28.94 1.80
N MET A 184 -2.08 27.70 1.84
CA MET A 184 -0.74 27.43 2.36
C MET A 184 0.34 27.81 1.33
N THR A 185 1.28 28.66 1.74
CA THR A 185 2.34 29.18 0.85
C THR A 185 3.48 28.19 0.61
N TYR A 186 3.68 27.24 1.51
CA TYR A 186 4.86 26.35 1.56
C TYR A 186 4.63 24.93 0.98
N GLY A 187 3.40 24.58 0.60
CA GLY A 187 3.12 23.30 -0.07
C GLY A 187 3.71 23.24 -1.49
N PRO A 188 4.05 22.05 -2.03
CA PRO A 188 4.70 21.91 -3.32
C PRO A 188 3.76 22.16 -4.51
N TRP A 189 2.45 22.32 -4.28
CA TRP A 189 1.42 22.29 -5.30
C TRP A 189 1.60 23.33 -6.42
N ARG A 190 2.04 24.56 -6.10
CA ARG A 190 2.32 25.61 -7.11
C ARG A 190 3.45 25.22 -8.05
N ARG A 191 4.53 24.65 -7.50
CA ARG A 191 5.65 24.13 -8.28
C ARG A 191 5.19 22.94 -9.13
N LEU A 192 4.50 21.98 -8.53
CA LEU A 192 4.00 20.79 -9.24
C LEU A 192 3.10 21.17 -10.43
N ARG A 193 2.22 22.17 -10.24
CA ARG A 193 1.39 22.69 -11.33
C ARG A 193 2.22 23.23 -12.48
N ARG A 194 3.24 24.04 -12.18
CA ARG A 194 4.18 24.56 -13.20
C ARG A 194 4.95 23.44 -13.89
N ASP A 195 5.25 22.36 -13.17
CA ASP A 195 5.95 21.18 -13.67
C ASP A 195 5.00 20.20 -14.42
N GLY A 196 3.77 20.62 -14.73
CA GLY A 196 2.83 19.88 -15.60
C GLY A 196 1.81 18.99 -14.87
N VAL A 197 1.83 18.96 -13.53
CA VAL A 197 0.86 18.19 -12.73
C VAL A 197 -0.51 18.86 -12.77
N LYS A 198 -1.58 18.10 -12.98
CA LYS A 198 -2.95 18.61 -12.85
C LYS A 198 -3.32 18.67 -11.37
N VAL A 199 -3.40 19.89 -10.82
CA VAL A 199 -3.72 20.12 -9.41
C VAL A 199 -5.16 20.63 -9.28
N TYR A 200 -5.89 20.06 -8.32
CA TYR A 200 -7.26 20.39 -7.98
C TYR A 200 -7.42 20.52 -6.46
N PHE A 201 -8.44 21.25 -6.04
CA PHE A 201 -8.87 21.39 -4.66
C PHE A 201 -10.30 20.87 -4.50
N ASP A 202 -10.54 19.98 -3.54
CA ASP A 202 -11.90 19.50 -3.22
C ASP A 202 -12.76 20.67 -2.75
N ALA A 203 -13.90 20.92 -3.42
CA ALA A 203 -14.76 22.07 -3.14
C ALA A 203 -15.96 21.74 -2.23
N ASP A 204 -16.34 20.47 -2.12
CA ASP A 204 -17.63 20.06 -1.54
C ASP A 204 -17.50 19.65 -0.08
N HIS A 205 -16.35 19.10 0.33
CA HIS A 205 -16.18 18.60 1.69
C HIS A 205 -15.67 19.68 2.63
N ASP A 206 -16.08 19.62 3.90
CA ASP A 206 -15.48 20.42 4.97
C ASP A 206 -14.00 20.06 5.16
N THR A 207 -13.69 18.77 5.03
CA THR A 207 -12.32 18.24 5.09
C THR A 207 -12.17 17.08 4.12
N ALA A 208 -11.29 17.23 3.13
CA ALA A 208 -10.88 16.15 2.24
C ALA A 208 -9.73 15.36 2.90
N ASN A 209 -10.07 14.51 3.87
CA ASN A 209 -9.08 13.86 4.75
C ASN A 209 -8.41 12.61 4.14
N ASN A 210 -8.58 12.35 2.85
CA ASN A 210 -7.97 11.20 2.17
C ASN A 210 -6.44 11.33 2.12
N LYS A 211 -5.75 10.20 2.30
CA LYS A 211 -4.33 10.02 1.97
C LYS A 211 -4.21 8.78 1.09
N VAL A 212 -4.34 8.99 -0.21
CA VAL A 212 -4.43 7.92 -1.20
C VAL A 212 -3.51 8.25 -2.36
N VAL A 213 -2.73 7.28 -2.79
CA VAL A 213 -1.98 7.30 -4.04
C VAL A 213 -2.38 6.09 -4.86
N ILE A 214 -2.76 6.30 -6.12
CA ILE A 214 -3.06 5.24 -7.08
C ILE A 214 -2.05 5.35 -8.21
N ILE A 215 -1.32 4.26 -8.47
CA ILE A 215 -0.25 4.21 -9.46
C ILE A 215 -0.62 3.18 -10.52
N ASP A 216 -0.55 3.60 -11.79
CA ASP A 216 -0.71 2.77 -12.99
C ASP A 216 -1.97 1.88 -13.02
N GLN A 217 -3.03 2.26 -12.29
CA GLN A 217 -4.24 1.44 -12.11
C GLN A 217 -3.93 0.02 -11.60
N HIS A 218 -2.90 -0.08 -10.76
CA HIS A 218 -2.36 -1.36 -10.32
C HIS A 218 -1.94 -1.37 -8.85
N THR A 219 -1.56 -0.21 -8.31
CA THR A 219 -1.06 -0.07 -6.94
C THR A 219 -1.83 1.02 -6.22
N VAL A 220 -2.27 0.72 -5.00
CA VAL A 220 -2.84 1.70 -4.07
C VAL A 220 -1.92 1.81 -2.86
N ILE A 221 -1.64 3.05 -2.45
CA ILE A 221 -1.01 3.37 -1.18
C ILE A 221 -2.01 4.19 -0.38
N THR A 222 -2.30 3.76 0.85
CA THR A 222 -3.19 4.51 1.74
C THR A 222 -2.84 4.28 3.20
N GLY A 223 -3.44 5.03 4.12
CA GLY A 223 -3.21 4.94 5.55
C GLY A 223 -3.51 6.27 6.24
N SER A 224 -2.91 6.49 7.41
CA SER A 224 -3.05 7.74 8.16
C SER A 224 -2.03 8.82 7.73
N TYR A 225 -0.98 8.41 7.01
CA TYR A 225 0.18 9.23 6.69
C TYR A 225 -0.13 10.43 5.78
N ASN A 226 -0.09 11.64 6.33
CA ASN A 226 -0.05 12.87 5.54
C ASN A 226 1.34 13.11 4.96
N PHE A 227 1.46 13.72 3.78
CA PHE A 227 2.76 14.00 3.15
C PHE A 227 3.46 15.18 3.82
N THR A 228 3.94 14.98 5.04
CA THR A 228 4.56 16.00 5.90
C THR A 228 5.76 15.43 6.63
N LYS A 229 6.70 16.31 7.00
CA LYS A 229 7.85 15.92 7.83
C LYS A 229 7.43 15.36 9.20
N ALA A 230 6.35 15.90 9.78
CA ALA A 230 5.85 15.44 11.07
C ALA A 230 5.30 14.01 11.00
N ALA A 231 4.65 13.64 9.90
CA ALA A 231 4.17 12.27 9.69
C ALA A 231 5.32 11.25 9.68
N GLU A 232 6.48 11.60 9.09
CA GLU A 232 7.66 10.72 9.09
C GLU A 232 8.38 10.65 10.43
N GLU A 233 8.62 11.81 11.06
CA GLU A 233 9.60 11.91 12.15
C GLU A 233 8.98 11.94 13.55
N LYS A 234 7.69 12.27 13.67
CA LYS A 234 7.07 12.61 14.97
C LYS A 234 5.79 11.83 15.26
N ASN A 235 4.91 11.70 14.27
CA ASN A 235 3.60 11.09 14.47
C ASN A 235 3.68 9.57 14.35
N ALA A 236 2.85 8.87 15.13
CA ALA A 236 2.57 7.47 14.89
C ALA A 236 1.61 7.36 13.69
N GLU A 237 2.15 6.98 12.52
CA GLU A 237 1.36 6.83 11.29
C GLU A 237 1.63 5.49 10.63
N ASN A 238 0.80 5.16 9.65
CA ASN A 238 1.00 3.99 8.81
C ASN A 238 0.68 4.29 7.34
N ILE A 239 1.29 3.49 6.48
CA ILE A 239 0.82 3.25 5.12
C ILE A 239 0.66 1.76 4.88
N VAL A 240 -0.23 1.41 3.95
CA VAL A 240 -0.37 0.09 3.37
C VAL A 240 -0.21 0.25 1.86
N ILE A 241 0.67 -0.55 1.27
CA ILE A 241 0.89 -0.63 -0.17
C ILE A 241 0.27 -1.93 -0.65
N ILE A 242 -0.73 -1.82 -1.53
CA ILE A 242 -1.50 -2.94 -2.05
C ILE A 242 -1.32 -2.99 -3.56
N ARG A 243 -0.93 -4.15 -4.10
CA ARG A 243 -0.66 -4.37 -5.53
C ARG A 243 -1.40 -5.60 -6.04
N ASN A 244 -1.69 -5.60 -7.35
CA ASN A 244 -2.39 -6.68 -8.05
C ASN A 244 -3.84 -6.94 -7.58
N ASP A 245 -4.46 -6.02 -6.84
CA ASP A 245 -5.88 -6.11 -6.44
C ASP A 245 -6.72 -5.19 -7.34
N THR A 246 -7.18 -5.73 -8.47
CA THR A 246 -7.92 -4.95 -9.49
C THR A 246 -9.21 -4.35 -8.94
N ASP A 247 -9.95 -5.10 -8.12
CA ASP A 247 -11.25 -4.65 -7.61
C ASP A 247 -11.07 -3.50 -6.61
N LEU A 248 -10.10 -3.62 -5.70
CA LEU A 248 -9.75 -2.55 -4.77
C LEU A 248 -9.25 -1.30 -5.51
N VAL A 249 -8.36 -1.47 -6.49
CA VAL A 249 -7.83 -0.36 -7.28
C VAL A 249 -8.95 0.38 -7.99
N ASN A 250 -9.88 -0.35 -8.61
CA ASN A 250 -11.03 0.25 -9.29
C ASN A 250 -11.93 1.02 -8.32
N ALA A 251 -12.18 0.49 -7.12
CA ALA A 251 -12.95 1.19 -6.10
C ALA A 251 -12.30 2.54 -5.71
N TYR A 252 -10.98 2.58 -5.53
CA TYR A 252 -10.25 3.83 -5.25
C TYR A 252 -10.23 4.77 -6.45
N LEU A 253 -10.13 4.25 -7.68
CA LEU A 253 -10.21 5.07 -8.90
C LEU A 253 -11.58 5.71 -9.06
N ASP A 254 -12.66 4.98 -8.77
CA ASP A 254 -14.01 5.51 -8.86
C ASP A 254 -14.27 6.56 -7.78
N ASN A 255 -13.78 6.34 -6.56
CA ASN A 255 -13.76 7.39 -5.54
C ASN A 255 -12.97 8.63 -6.02
N PHE A 256 -11.77 8.45 -6.59
CA PHE A 256 -10.99 9.56 -7.13
C PHE A 256 -11.75 10.34 -8.22
N LYS A 257 -12.40 9.64 -9.15
CA LYS A 257 -13.22 10.25 -10.21
C LYS A 257 -14.39 11.03 -9.62
N ALA A 258 -15.07 10.49 -8.61
CA ALA A 258 -16.16 11.18 -7.92
C ALA A 258 -15.64 12.47 -7.28
N HIS A 259 -14.52 12.44 -6.55
CA HIS A 259 -13.91 13.65 -5.99
C HIS A 259 -13.46 14.66 -7.04
N LEU A 260 -13.01 14.18 -8.21
CA LEU A 260 -12.60 15.05 -9.30
C LEU A 260 -13.78 15.83 -9.92
N GLN A 261 -15.00 15.29 -9.89
CA GLN A 261 -16.18 15.94 -10.50
C GLN A 261 -16.54 17.25 -9.82
N HIS A 262 -16.36 17.34 -8.49
CA HIS A 262 -16.62 18.55 -7.73
C HIS A 262 -15.35 19.33 -7.35
N ALA A 263 -14.16 18.81 -7.67
CA ALA A 263 -12.92 19.52 -7.38
C ALA A 263 -12.72 20.70 -8.36
N ARG A 264 -12.24 21.83 -7.83
CA ARG A 264 -11.85 23.00 -8.63
C ARG A 264 -10.39 22.89 -9.04
N ARG A 265 -10.09 23.09 -10.33
CA ARG A 265 -8.71 23.14 -10.83
C ARG A 265 -7.97 24.37 -10.28
N ALA A 266 -6.72 24.18 -9.87
CA ALA A 266 -5.87 25.27 -9.40
C ALA A 266 -5.54 26.25 -10.55
N SER A 267 -5.82 27.54 -10.33
CA SER A 267 -5.58 28.66 -11.27
C SER A 267 -4.17 29.22 -11.18
#